data_AF-A0A973GY09-F1
#
_entry.id   AF-A0A973GY09-F1
#
_cell.length_a   1.000
_cell.length_b   1.000
_cell.length_c   1.000
_cell.angle_alpha   90.00
_cell.angle_beta   90.00
_cell.angle_gamma   90.00
#
_symmetry.space_group_name_H-M   'P 1'
#
loop_
_entity.id
_entity.type
_entity.pdbx_description
1 polymer ?
#
loop_
_entity_poly.entity_id
_entity_poly.type
_entity_poly.pdbx_seq_one_letter_code
_entity_poly.pdbx_strand_id
1 'polypeptide(L)'
;MSHQESHDVIVIGAGASGLTAATVLHAAGRDVIVLEAGDRVGGRLLSVPTTHPERALDLGATWFWDGEERVRTLAADSGIATFDQHLVGDTMFQETTGPRRLTGNLIDAPSRRFAAGAQSLATTLAAKLPTGALRLGTPVTAVRSGGQGGLAVLTSAGTLHTEYAILAVPPALALERIDFHNALPADLERLARSTPVWMGAAVKVVAHYPSAFWRHDGLAGAAFSRTGPLQEIHDMSGPGGEPAALFGFAHARTVRPGFEQAATAQLARLFGPAAGSPAALHVQDWSAERWTAPSTVQQLADYSLFGHPRYQRPALNGRLHWASTETATDHAGHIEGALASAERAARAVLAAPADLNDTALDVIAPNR
;
A
#
# COMPACT_ATOMS: atom_id res chain seq x y z
N MET A 1 -27.58 10.08 -27.37
CA MET A 1 -26.81 10.86 -26.40
C MET A 1 -26.07 9.87 -25.51
N SER A 2 -24.74 9.79 -25.58
CA SER A 2 -24.00 8.94 -24.64
C SER A 2 -24.20 9.54 -23.25
N HIS A 3 -24.80 8.81 -22.32
CA HIS A 3 -24.81 9.23 -20.92
C HIS A 3 -23.35 9.41 -20.48
N GLN A 4 -22.97 10.65 -20.15
CA GLN A 4 -21.71 10.92 -19.49
C GLN A 4 -21.84 10.39 -18.06
N GLU A 5 -20.98 9.44 -17.71
CA GLU A 5 -20.92 8.89 -16.37
C GLU A 5 -20.31 9.94 -15.42
N SER A 6 -20.98 10.20 -14.30
CA SER A 6 -20.60 11.24 -13.34
C SER A 6 -20.78 10.75 -11.90
N HIS A 7 -19.85 11.14 -11.02
CA HIS A 7 -19.87 10.84 -9.58
C HIS A 7 -19.42 12.06 -8.78
N ASP A 8 -19.83 12.20 -7.51
CA ASP A 8 -19.35 13.29 -6.65
C ASP A 8 -17.83 13.20 -6.49
N VAL A 9 -17.32 11.98 -6.24
CA VAL A 9 -15.90 11.74 -6.03
C VAL A 9 -15.40 10.51 -6.79
N ILE A 10 -14.30 10.67 -7.52
CA ILE A 10 -13.54 9.54 -8.08
C ILE A 10 -12.27 9.31 -7.24
N VAL A 11 -12.13 8.11 -6.69
CA VAL A 11 -10.90 7.67 -6.02
C VAL A 11 -10.07 6.81 -6.97
N ILE A 12 -8.81 7.19 -7.19
CA ILE A 12 -7.90 6.53 -8.12
C ILE A 12 -6.93 5.67 -7.32
N GLY A 13 -7.11 4.35 -7.38
CA GLY A 13 -6.35 3.33 -6.64
C GLY A 13 -7.14 2.69 -5.51
N ALA A 14 -7.28 1.36 -5.52
CA ALA A 14 -7.94 0.55 -4.51
C ALA A 14 -6.94 -0.11 -3.52
N GLY A 15 -5.89 0.64 -3.15
CA GLY A 15 -5.09 0.33 -1.97
C GLY A 15 -5.82 0.69 -0.67
N ALA A 16 -5.19 0.42 0.48
CA ALA A 16 -5.76 0.74 1.80
C ALA A 16 -6.20 2.21 1.91
N SER A 17 -5.42 3.15 1.37
CA SER A 17 -5.75 4.57 1.42
C SER A 17 -7.01 4.89 0.60
N GLY A 18 -7.06 4.48 -0.66
CA GLY A 18 -8.19 4.79 -1.53
C GLY A 18 -9.50 4.15 -1.06
N LEU A 19 -9.46 2.89 -0.65
CA LEU A 19 -10.65 2.21 -0.11
C LEU A 19 -11.14 2.81 1.20
N THR A 20 -10.22 3.30 2.04
CA THR A 20 -10.59 4.04 3.27
C THR A 20 -11.24 5.36 2.92
N ALA A 21 -10.66 6.15 2.00
CA ALA A 21 -11.23 7.42 1.57
C ALA A 21 -12.63 7.21 0.99
N ALA A 22 -12.80 6.20 0.13
CA ALA A 22 -14.09 5.86 -0.47
C ALA A 22 -15.12 5.44 0.58
N THR A 23 -14.74 4.61 1.55
CA THR A 23 -15.65 4.16 2.62
C THR A 23 -16.09 5.34 3.49
N VAL A 24 -15.18 6.26 3.85
CA VAL A 24 -15.51 7.46 4.63
C VAL A 24 -16.45 8.38 3.88
N LEU A 25 -16.18 8.65 2.60
CA LEU A 25 -17.01 9.50 1.76
C LEU A 25 -18.40 8.89 1.50
N HIS A 26 -18.45 7.57 1.24
CA HIS A 26 -19.70 6.85 1.07
C HIS A 26 -20.55 6.88 2.34
N ALA A 27 -19.94 6.65 3.52
CA ALA A 27 -20.63 6.74 4.80
C ALA A 27 -21.18 8.15 5.09
N ALA A 28 -20.57 9.18 4.51
CA ALA A 28 -21.05 10.56 4.56
C ALA A 28 -22.10 10.90 3.47
N GLY A 29 -22.57 9.90 2.70
CA GLY A 29 -23.64 10.05 1.71
C GLY A 29 -23.19 10.55 0.34
N ARG A 30 -21.89 10.59 0.04
CA ARG A 30 -21.38 10.97 -1.29
C ARG A 30 -21.49 9.81 -2.27
N ASP A 31 -21.75 10.13 -3.54
CA ASP A 31 -21.60 9.19 -4.65
C ASP A 31 -20.13 9.03 -5.01
N VAL A 32 -19.59 7.82 -4.82
CA VAL A 32 -18.16 7.53 -4.94
C VAL A 32 -17.93 6.34 -5.85
N ILE A 33 -16.96 6.48 -6.74
CA ILE A 33 -16.41 5.36 -7.50
C ILE A 33 -14.90 5.23 -7.29
N VAL A 34 -14.44 4.00 -7.09
CA VAL A 34 -13.03 3.63 -6.99
C VAL A 34 -12.58 2.99 -8.30
N LEU A 35 -11.55 3.56 -8.92
CA LEU A 35 -10.94 3.04 -10.14
C LEU A 35 -9.58 2.43 -9.81
N GLU A 36 -9.44 1.13 -10.01
CA GLU A 36 -8.21 0.36 -9.77
C GLU A 36 -7.65 -0.15 -11.10
N ALA A 37 -6.35 0.06 -11.30
CA ALA A 37 -5.68 -0.32 -12.54
C ALA A 37 -5.46 -1.84 -12.65
N GLY A 38 -5.19 -2.51 -11.52
CA GLY A 38 -5.00 -3.95 -11.42
C GLY A 38 -6.32 -4.73 -11.36
N ASP A 39 -6.19 -6.05 -11.36
CA ASP A 39 -7.29 -7.03 -11.26
C ASP A 39 -7.66 -7.39 -9.80
N ARG A 40 -7.04 -6.71 -8.83
CA ARG A 40 -7.24 -6.94 -7.39
C ARG A 40 -7.17 -5.64 -6.61
N VAL A 41 -7.81 -5.65 -5.43
CA VAL A 41 -7.60 -4.63 -4.41
C VAL A 41 -6.33 -4.89 -3.59
N GLY A 42 -5.92 -3.89 -2.82
CA GLY A 42 -4.87 -3.99 -1.81
C GLY A 42 -3.58 -3.28 -2.16
N GLY A 43 -3.27 -3.11 -3.45
CA GLY A 43 -2.02 -2.49 -3.89
C GLY A 43 -0.82 -3.19 -3.25
N ARG A 44 -0.11 -2.50 -2.35
CA ARG A 44 1.03 -3.02 -1.57
C ARG A 44 0.65 -3.95 -0.40
N LEU A 45 -0.63 -4.14 -0.14
CA LEU A 45 -1.15 -5.22 0.70
C LEU A 45 -1.44 -6.41 -0.23
N LEU A 46 -0.49 -7.32 -0.31
CA LEU A 46 -0.59 -8.54 -1.12
C LEU A 46 -0.32 -9.73 -0.21
N SER A 47 -1.26 -10.66 -0.20
CA SER A 47 -1.16 -11.90 0.58
C SER A 47 -1.40 -13.09 -0.35
N VAL A 48 -0.68 -14.19 -0.14
CA VAL A 48 -0.92 -15.46 -0.84
C VAL A 48 -1.64 -16.44 0.08
N PRO A 49 -2.62 -17.19 -0.45
CA PRO A 49 -3.36 -18.17 0.34
C PRO A 49 -2.44 -19.30 0.79
N THR A 50 -2.80 -19.93 1.90
CA THR A 50 -2.14 -21.14 2.38
C THR A 50 -3.09 -22.34 2.36
N THR A 51 -2.60 -23.50 2.79
CA THR A 51 -3.46 -24.67 3.02
C THR A 51 -4.50 -24.44 4.12
N HIS A 52 -4.29 -23.44 4.99
CA HIS A 52 -5.28 -22.97 5.95
C HIS A 52 -6.09 -21.83 5.34
N PRO A 53 -7.39 -22.00 5.06
CA PRO A 53 -8.18 -21.01 4.31
C PRO A 53 -8.32 -19.66 5.03
N GLU A 54 -8.19 -19.64 6.36
CA GLU A 54 -8.26 -18.43 7.17
C GLU A 54 -6.88 -17.77 7.39
N ARG A 55 -5.81 -18.31 6.79
CA ARG A 55 -4.45 -17.83 6.98
C ARG A 55 -3.75 -17.57 5.65
N ALA A 56 -3.01 -16.48 5.60
CA ALA A 56 -2.25 -16.08 4.42
C ALA A 56 -0.83 -15.65 4.79
N LEU A 57 0.05 -15.65 3.79
CA LEU A 57 1.41 -15.15 3.90
C LEU A 57 1.54 -13.83 3.14
N ASP A 58 2.09 -12.80 3.77
CA ASP A 58 2.15 -11.46 3.19
C ASP A 58 3.39 -11.30 2.30
N LEU A 59 3.17 -11.05 1.01
CA LEU A 59 4.22 -10.66 0.06
C LEU A 59 4.48 -9.15 0.07
N GLY A 60 3.57 -8.37 0.64
CA GLY A 60 3.66 -6.92 0.83
C GLY A 60 3.90 -6.50 2.27
N ALA A 61 3.20 -5.46 2.72
CA ALA A 61 3.23 -5.07 4.13
C ALA A 61 2.70 -6.20 5.03
N THR A 62 3.28 -6.35 6.22
CA THR A 62 3.02 -7.49 7.12
C THR A 62 2.59 -7.06 8.50
N TRP A 63 3.23 -6.02 9.02
CA TRP A 63 3.09 -5.62 10.42
C TRP A 63 2.30 -4.33 10.57
N PHE A 64 1.76 -4.18 11.78
CA PHE A 64 1.38 -2.90 12.37
C PHE A 64 1.78 -2.91 13.86
N TRP A 65 1.86 -1.74 14.48
CA TRP A 65 2.35 -1.59 15.87
C TRP A 65 1.29 -1.05 16.82
N ASP A 66 1.49 -1.22 18.12
CA ASP A 66 0.52 -0.80 19.14
C ASP A 66 0.22 0.72 19.11
N GLY A 67 1.15 1.54 18.63
CA GLY A 67 0.97 2.99 18.46
C GLY A 67 0.20 3.41 17.20
N GLU A 68 -0.17 2.45 16.33
CA GLU A 68 -0.87 2.70 15.08
C GLU A 68 -2.38 2.51 15.27
N GLU A 69 -3.04 3.53 15.81
CA GLU A 69 -4.42 3.41 16.28
C GLU A 69 -5.44 3.24 15.15
N ARG A 70 -5.24 3.83 13.96
CA ARG A 70 -6.22 3.73 12.87
C ARG A 70 -6.31 2.32 12.36
N VAL A 71 -5.17 1.67 12.12
CA VAL A 71 -5.16 0.28 11.64
C VAL A 71 -5.70 -0.67 12.70
N ARG A 72 -5.40 -0.42 13.99
CA ARG A 72 -5.96 -1.17 15.12
C ARG A 72 -7.48 -1.05 15.20
N THR A 73 -8.00 0.17 15.22
CA THR A 73 -9.44 0.45 15.27
C THR A 73 -10.13 -0.15 14.04
N LEU A 74 -9.60 0.03 12.84
CA LEU A 74 -10.16 -0.53 11.62
C LEU A 74 -10.24 -2.06 11.66
N ALA A 75 -9.17 -2.72 12.14
CA ALA A 75 -9.16 -4.17 12.28
C ALA A 75 -10.22 -4.64 13.29
N ALA A 76 -10.30 -3.99 14.46
CA ALA A 76 -11.27 -4.31 15.50
C ALA A 76 -12.72 -4.11 15.03
N ASP A 77 -13.04 -2.93 14.51
CA ASP A 77 -14.39 -2.56 14.05
C ASP A 77 -14.88 -3.42 12.89
N SER A 78 -13.95 -3.98 12.11
CA SER A 78 -14.26 -4.82 10.96
C SER A 78 -14.13 -6.32 11.25
N GLY A 79 -13.88 -6.71 12.51
CA GLY A 79 -13.75 -8.11 12.91
C GLY A 79 -12.55 -8.85 12.28
N ILE A 80 -11.52 -8.13 11.86
CA ILE A 80 -10.32 -8.72 11.27
C ILE A 80 -9.46 -9.30 12.39
N ALA A 81 -9.29 -10.62 12.38
CA ALA A 81 -8.47 -11.31 13.37
C ALA A 81 -7.00 -10.90 13.25
N THR A 82 -6.39 -10.55 14.39
CA THR A 82 -4.98 -10.18 14.50
C THR A 82 -4.28 -11.03 15.57
N PHE A 83 -2.96 -11.12 15.49
CA PHE A 83 -2.14 -11.86 16.45
C PHE A 83 -0.76 -11.22 16.59
N ASP A 84 -0.09 -11.49 17.71
CA ASP A 84 1.23 -10.94 18.01
C ASP A 84 2.32 -11.63 17.18
N GLN A 85 3.28 -10.84 16.70
CA GLN A 85 4.50 -11.34 16.07
C GLN A 85 5.26 -12.23 17.07
N HIS A 86 5.72 -13.39 16.59
CA HIS A 86 6.58 -14.23 17.40
C HIS A 86 7.98 -13.61 17.51
N LEU A 87 8.46 -13.44 18.76
CA LEU A 87 9.75 -12.82 19.07
C LEU A 87 10.67 -13.72 19.90
N VAL A 88 10.17 -14.86 20.37
CA VAL A 88 10.90 -15.68 21.36
C VAL A 88 12.03 -16.45 20.68
N GLY A 89 13.23 -16.36 21.25
CA GLY A 89 14.40 -17.08 20.78
C GLY A 89 15.50 -16.14 20.32
N ASP A 90 16.51 -16.74 19.70
CA ASP A 90 17.75 -16.06 19.34
C ASP A 90 17.77 -15.62 17.87
N THR A 91 18.45 -14.52 17.59
CA THR A 91 18.71 -14.03 16.22
C THR A 91 19.95 -14.71 15.63
N MET A 92 19.89 -15.04 14.33
CA MET A 92 21.07 -15.45 13.57
C MET A 92 21.72 -14.24 12.89
N PHE A 93 23.04 -14.16 12.94
CA PHE A 93 23.79 -13.13 12.25
C PHE A 93 24.87 -13.74 11.38
N GLN A 94 24.91 -13.35 10.10
CA GLN A 94 25.87 -13.89 9.16
C GLN A 94 26.89 -12.83 8.70
N GLU A 95 28.15 -13.08 9.06
CA GLU A 95 29.31 -12.39 8.51
C GLU A 95 29.89 -13.16 7.32
N THR A 96 30.95 -12.61 6.70
CA THR A 96 31.68 -13.27 5.60
C THR A 96 32.32 -14.58 6.02
N THR A 97 32.65 -14.75 7.30
CA THR A 97 33.26 -15.95 7.88
C THR A 97 32.25 -17.06 8.20
N GLY A 98 30.96 -16.72 8.32
CA GLY A 98 29.90 -17.67 8.62
C GLY A 98 28.78 -17.12 9.51
N PRO A 99 27.75 -17.94 9.78
CA PRO A 99 26.66 -17.60 10.69
C PRO A 99 27.07 -17.77 12.16
N ARG A 100 26.58 -16.89 13.02
CA ARG A 100 26.65 -17.00 14.48
C ARG A 100 25.30 -16.68 15.12
N ARG A 101 25.00 -17.34 16.23
CA ARG A 101 23.79 -17.12 17.02
C ARG A 101 24.01 -16.02 18.04
N LEU A 102 23.04 -15.12 18.19
CA LEU A 102 23.03 -14.02 19.15
C LEU A 102 21.87 -14.18 20.11
N THR A 103 22.13 -14.02 21.40
CA THR A 103 21.10 -14.18 22.43
C THR A 103 20.01 -13.12 22.29
N GLY A 104 18.76 -13.57 22.22
CA GLY A 104 17.56 -12.74 22.06
C GLY A 104 17.27 -12.34 20.61
N ASN A 105 16.03 -11.87 20.37
CA ASN A 105 15.65 -11.29 19.10
C ASN A 105 16.07 -9.81 19.05
N LEU A 106 17.03 -9.48 18.19
CA LEU A 106 17.69 -8.17 18.14
C LEU A 106 17.17 -7.25 17.02
N ILE A 107 16.35 -7.76 16.10
CA ILE A 107 15.89 -7.00 14.93
C ILE A 107 14.39 -6.73 14.94
N ASP A 108 13.62 -7.52 15.70
CA ASP A 108 12.19 -7.34 15.82
C ASP A 108 11.79 -6.66 17.12
N ALA A 109 10.69 -5.93 17.05
CA ALA A 109 10.00 -5.36 18.19
C ALA A 109 8.56 -5.90 18.27
N PRO A 110 7.88 -5.79 19.43
CA PRO A 110 6.46 -6.10 19.57
C PRO A 110 5.64 -5.44 18.47
N SER A 111 4.99 -6.27 17.67
CA SER A 111 4.17 -5.89 16.53
C SER A 111 3.07 -6.92 16.35
N ARG A 112 2.08 -6.59 15.55
CA ARG A 112 0.93 -7.44 15.26
C ARG A 112 0.81 -7.68 13.77
N ARG A 113 0.13 -8.77 13.44
CA ARG A 113 -0.15 -9.20 12.08
C ARG A 113 -1.61 -9.60 11.93
N PHE A 114 -2.06 -9.69 10.69
CA PHE A 114 -3.41 -10.10 10.33
C PHE A 114 -3.43 -11.60 10.09
N ALA A 115 -4.36 -12.34 10.71
CA ALA A 115 -4.44 -13.79 10.56
C ALA A 115 -4.63 -14.18 9.08
N ALA A 116 -5.57 -13.52 8.40
CA ALA A 116 -5.86 -13.71 6.98
C ALA A 116 -4.93 -12.89 6.04
N GLY A 117 -3.79 -12.40 6.53
CA GLY A 117 -2.88 -11.53 5.80
C GLY A 117 -3.35 -10.08 5.69
N ALA A 118 -2.42 -9.16 5.45
CA ALA A 118 -2.68 -7.73 5.43
C ALA A 118 -3.65 -7.30 4.30
N GLN A 119 -3.75 -8.08 3.22
CA GLN A 119 -4.72 -7.82 2.15
C GLN A 119 -6.18 -7.95 2.62
N SER A 120 -6.43 -8.62 3.77
CA SER A 120 -7.76 -8.67 4.40
C SER A 120 -8.33 -7.28 4.74
N LEU A 121 -7.49 -6.29 5.05
CA LEU A 121 -7.92 -4.91 5.26
C LEU A 121 -8.59 -4.33 4.01
N ALA A 122 -7.94 -4.48 2.85
CA ALA A 122 -8.44 -3.94 1.60
C ALA A 122 -9.70 -4.66 1.13
N THR A 123 -9.74 -5.98 1.21
CA THR A 123 -10.94 -6.75 0.84
C THR A 123 -12.12 -6.42 1.75
N THR A 124 -11.89 -6.24 3.05
CA THR A 124 -12.93 -5.84 4.01
C THR A 124 -13.46 -4.43 3.76
N LEU A 125 -12.58 -3.47 3.46
CA LEU A 125 -13.01 -2.11 3.09
C LEU A 125 -13.79 -2.10 1.76
N ALA A 126 -13.32 -2.84 0.75
CA ALA A 126 -14.01 -2.95 -0.53
C ALA A 126 -15.43 -3.53 -0.37
N ALA A 127 -15.63 -4.50 0.54
CA ALA A 127 -16.93 -5.07 0.83
C ALA A 127 -17.92 -4.11 1.51
N LYS A 128 -17.44 -2.99 2.07
CA LYS A 128 -18.30 -1.92 2.65
C LYS A 128 -18.86 -0.98 1.59
N LEU A 129 -18.33 -1.02 0.36
CA LEU A 129 -18.80 -0.17 -0.73
C LEU A 129 -20.01 -0.80 -1.43
N PRO A 130 -20.94 0.01 -1.97
CA PRO A 130 -22.09 -0.51 -2.68
C PRO A 130 -21.66 -1.22 -3.98
N THR A 131 -22.47 -2.18 -4.42
CA THR A 131 -22.25 -2.89 -5.68
C THR A 131 -22.06 -1.91 -6.84
N GLY A 132 -20.96 -2.03 -7.57
CA GLY A 132 -20.62 -1.17 -8.71
C GLY A 132 -19.75 0.04 -8.38
N ALA A 133 -19.51 0.37 -7.10
CA ALA A 133 -18.64 1.48 -6.68
C ALA A 133 -17.14 1.17 -6.76
N LEU A 134 -16.74 -0.06 -7.14
CA LEU A 134 -15.35 -0.44 -7.37
C LEU A 134 -15.21 -1.04 -8.78
N ARG A 135 -14.28 -0.50 -9.57
CA ARG A 135 -13.92 -1.01 -10.90
C ARG A 135 -12.46 -1.39 -10.95
N LEU A 136 -12.22 -2.69 -11.09
CA LEU A 136 -10.90 -3.26 -11.34
C LEU A 136 -10.56 -3.18 -12.83
N GLY A 137 -9.30 -3.35 -13.20
CA GLY A 137 -8.82 -3.34 -14.59
C GLY A 137 -9.08 -2.02 -15.32
N THR A 138 -9.24 -0.92 -14.57
CA THR A 138 -9.64 0.39 -15.07
C THR A 138 -8.53 1.42 -14.80
N PRO A 139 -7.39 1.33 -15.51
CA PRO A 139 -6.30 2.28 -15.35
C PRO A 139 -6.74 3.68 -15.81
N VAL A 140 -6.58 4.65 -14.92
CA VAL A 140 -6.70 6.08 -15.28
C VAL A 140 -5.47 6.50 -16.06
N THR A 141 -5.69 7.14 -17.21
CA THR A 141 -4.64 7.58 -18.12
C THR A 141 -4.47 9.10 -18.16
N ALA A 142 -5.52 9.86 -17.83
CA ALA A 142 -5.44 11.31 -17.72
C ALA A 142 -6.46 11.87 -16.74
N VAL A 143 -6.13 13.01 -16.14
CA VAL A 143 -7.05 13.83 -15.34
C VAL A 143 -6.97 15.26 -15.86
N ARG A 144 -8.12 15.83 -16.23
CA ARG A 144 -8.22 17.17 -16.85
C ARG A 144 -9.25 18.02 -16.13
N SER A 145 -9.10 19.34 -16.21
CA SER A 145 -10.19 20.25 -15.87
C SER A 145 -11.36 20.06 -16.83
N GLY A 146 -12.57 19.92 -16.30
CA GLY A 146 -13.81 19.81 -17.06
C GLY A 146 -14.42 21.18 -17.38
N GLY A 147 -15.33 21.22 -18.35
CA GLY A 147 -15.97 22.45 -18.84
C GLY A 147 -16.99 23.10 -17.89
N GLN A 148 -17.38 22.43 -16.80
CA GLN A 148 -18.35 22.94 -15.80
C GLN A 148 -17.79 22.98 -14.38
N GLY A 149 -16.51 23.33 -14.23
CA GLY A 149 -15.87 23.44 -12.92
C GLY A 149 -15.37 22.11 -12.35
N GLY A 150 -15.95 20.95 -12.70
CA GLY A 150 -15.45 19.63 -12.27
C GLY A 150 -14.18 19.14 -12.98
N LEU A 151 -13.84 17.87 -12.78
CA LEU A 151 -12.75 17.15 -13.43
C LEU A 151 -13.28 16.12 -14.42
N ALA A 152 -12.48 15.82 -15.43
CA ALA A 152 -12.66 14.69 -16.35
C ALA A 152 -11.54 13.67 -16.13
N VAL A 153 -11.91 12.44 -15.79
CA VAL A 153 -11.00 11.30 -15.52
C VAL A 153 -11.12 10.33 -16.69
N LEU A 154 -10.01 10.15 -17.43
CA LEU A 154 -9.98 9.37 -18.66
C LEU A 154 -9.44 7.97 -18.37
N THR A 155 -10.08 6.97 -18.97
CA THR A 155 -9.70 5.55 -18.94
C THR A 155 -9.77 4.98 -20.36
N SER A 156 -9.36 3.72 -20.56
CA SER A 156 -9.54 3.03 -21.84
C SER A 156 -11.01 2.76 -22.18
N ALA A 157 -11.90 2.72 -21.18
CA ALA A 157 -13.33 2.45 -21.36
C ALA A 157 -14.14 3.73 -21.64
N GLY A 158 -13.57 4.91 -21.40
CA GLY A 158 -14.24 6.19 -21.59
C GLY A 158 -13.83 7.24 -20.55
N THR A 159 -14.56 8.34 -20.55
CA THR A 159 -14.34 9.48 -19.66
C THR A 159 -15.43 9.52 -18.59
N LEU A 160 -15.03 9.60 -17.34
CA LEU A 160 -15.89 9.85 -16.19
C LEU A 160 -15.74 11.30 -15.74
N HIS A 161 -16.81 11.89 -15.24
CA HIS A 161 -16.82 13.26 -14.72
C HIS A 161 -16.97 13.26 -13.20
N THR A 162 -16.36 14.23 -12.53
CA THR A 162 -16.44 14.31 -11.07
C THR A 162 -16.26 15.71 -10.52
N GLU A 163 -16.80 15.99 -9.34
CA GLU A 163 -16.52 17.23 -8.61
C GLU A 163 -15.11 17.21 -8.01
N TYR A 164 -14.71 16.07 -7.43
CA TYR A 164 -13.41 15.87 -6.79
C TYR A 164 -12.74 14.54 -7.20
N ALA A 165 -11.41 14.55 -7.29
CA ALA A 165 -10.64 13.32 -7.45
C ALA A 165 -9.63 13.15 -6.31
N ILE A 166 -9.50 11.92 -5.81
CA ILE A 166 -8.50 11.55 -4.82
C ILE A 166 -7.48 10.62 -5.48
N LEU A 167 -6.23 11.06 -5.58
CA LEU A 167 -5.10 10.25 -6.02
C LEU A 167 -4.60 9.40 -4.86
N ALA A 168 -5.05 8.13 -4.85
CA ALA A 168 -4.68 7.13 -3.86
C ALA A 168 -3.59 6.16 -4.34
N VAL A 169 -2.64 6.70 -5.10
CA VAL A 169 -1.47 6.01 -5.66
C VAL A 169 -0.19 6.77 -5.30
N PRO A 170 0.98 6.13 -5.29
CA PRO A 170 2.25 6.81 -4.99
C PRO A 170 2.47 8.01 -5.92
N PRO A 171 2.94 9.18 -5.41
CA PRO A 171 3.07 10.39 -6.23
C PRO A 171 3.91 10.21 -7.49
N ALA A 172 5.07 9.54 -7.40
CA ALA A 172 5.91 9.30 -8.57
C ALA A 172 5.23 8.41 -9.62
N LEU A 173 4.45 7.41 -9.19
CA LEU A 173 3.67 6.57 -10.09
C LEU A 173 2.55 7.36 -10.77
N ALA A 174 1.85 8.22 -10.03
CA ALA A 174 0.80 9.08 -10.60
C ALA A 174 1.35 9.92 -11.76
N LEU A 175 2.50 10.56 -11.57
CA LEU A 175 3.14 11.42 -12.58
C LEU A 175 3.76 10.65 -13.75
N GLU A 176 3.95 9.33 -13.63
CA GLU A 176 4.37 8.46 -14.73
C GLU A 176 3.17 7.93 -15.54
N ARG A 177 2.05 7.64 -14.89
CA ARG A 177 0.91 6.92 -15.50
C ARG A 177 -0.25 7.80 -15.91
N ILE A 178 -0.40 8.97 -15.29
CA ILE A 178 -1.54 9.85 -15.49
C ILE A 178 -1.04 11.16 -16.11
N ASP A 179 -1.58 11.50 -17.28
CA ASP A 179 -1.38 12.80 -17.89
C ASP A 179 -2.28 13.86 -17.23
N PHE A 180 -1.66 14.86 -16.60
CA PHE A 180 -2.35 16.02 -16.03
C PHE A 180 -2.35 17.24 -16.96
N HIS A 181 -1.85 17.11 -18.20
CA HIS A 181 -1.80 18.17 -19.21
C HIS A 181 -1.17 19.49 -18.71
N ASN A 182 -0.06 19.39 -17.95
CA ASN A 182 0.63 20.51 -17.30
C ASN A 182 -0.25 21.35 -16.36
N ALA A 183 -1.34 20.79 -15.85
CA ALA A 183 -2.26 21.50 -14.96
C ALA A 183 -1.79 21.51 -13.49
N LEU A 184 -0.72 20.77 -13.15
CA LEU A 184 -0.10 20.80 -11.83
C LEU A 184 1.01 21.85 -11.76
N PRO A 185 1.20 22.54 -10.63
CA PRO A 185 2.34 23.42 -10.43
C PRO A 185 3.68 22.67 -10.62
N ALA A 186 4.63 23.27 -11.33
CA ALA A 186 5.88 22.62 -11.70
C ALA A 186 6.73 22.16 -10.50
N ASP A 187 6.63 22.85 -9.36
CA ASP A 187 7.29 22.45 -8.11
C ASP A 187 6.63 21.24 -7.46
N LEU A 188 5.30 21.12 -7.53
CA LEU A 188 4.56 19.92 -7.11
C LEU A 188 4.90 18.73 -8.01
N GLU A 189 4.99 18.92 -9.33
CA GLU A 189 5.37 17.84 -10.25
C GLU A 189 6.78 17.32 -9.95
N ARG A 190 7.77 18.22 -9.75
CA ARG A 190 9.13 17.82 -9.38
C ARG A 190 9.16 17.07 -8.05
N LEU A 191 8.45 17.58 -7.04
CA LEU A 191 8.32 16.90 -5.75
C LEU A 191 7.73 15.49 -5.92
N ALA A 192 6.63 15.37 -6.66
CA ALA A 192 5.96 14.10 -6.88
C ALA A 192 6.83 13.09 -7.62
N ARG A 193 7.52 13.49 -8.69
CA ARG A 193 8.45 12.63 -9.44
C ARG A 193 9.63 12.15 -8.59
N SER A 194 10.09 12.97 -7.64
CA SER A 194 11.22 12.63 -6.77
C SER A 194 10.84 11.86 -5.51
N THR A 195 9.56 11.85 -5.12
CA THR A 195 9.11 11.20 -3.89
C THR A 195 9.21 9.68 -4.02
N PRO A 196 9.99 9.00 -3.17
CA PRO A 196 10.13 7.55 -3.22
C PRO A 196 8.80 6.81 -3.04
N VAL A 197 8.76 5.56 -3.46
CA VAL A 197 7.70 4.64 -3.10
C VAL A 197 8.21 3.77 -1.96
N TRP A 198 7.50 3.75 -0.82
CA TRP A 198 7.89 2.87 0.27
C TRP A 198 7.93 1.41 -0.19
N MET A 199 9.06 0.74 0.08
CA MET A 199 9.42 -0.60 -0.38
C MET A 199 9.44 -0.79 -1.91
N GLY A 200 9.41 0.28 -2.70
CA GLY A 200 9.30 0.19 -4.16
C GLY A 200 10.51 -0.44 -4.86
N ALA A 201 11.67 -0.48 -4.22
CA ALA A 201 12.88 -1.13 -4.75
C ALA A 201 13.21 -2.47 -4.06
N ALA A 202 12.31 -2.96 -3.21
CA ALA A 202 12.51 -4.17 -2.42
C ALA A 202 12.00 -5.41 -3.15
N VAL A 203 12.65 -6.53 -2.88
CA VAL A 203 12.18 -7.88 -3.21
C VAL A 203 11.91 -8.58 -1.90
N LYS A 204 10.70 -9.11 -1.76
CA LYS A 204 10.33 -9.91 -0.60
C LYS A 204 10.33 -11.38 -0.99
N VAL A 205 11.09 -12.18 -0.24
CA VAL A 205 11.16 -13.62 -0.42
C VAL A 205 10.46 -14.26 0.77
N VAL A 206 9.46 -15.11 0.53
CA VAL A 206 8.76 -15.88 1.58
C VAL A 206 8.97 -17.36 1.31
N ALA A 207 9.60 -18.05 2.26
CA ALA A 207 9.82 -19.47 2.25
C ALA A 207 8.82 -20.15 3.21
N HIS A 208 7.91 -20.94 2.65
CA HIS A 208 6.91 -21.70 3.39
C HIS A 208 7.44 -23.12 3.67
N TYR A 209 7.23 -23.61 4.89
CA TYR A 209 7.74 -24.89 5.37
C TYR A 209 6.62 -25.73 6.00
N PRO A 210 6.81 -27.06 6.12
CA PRO A 210 5.86 -27.93 6.81
C PRO A 210 5.76 -27.71 8.34
N SER A 211 6.75 -27.05 8.95
CA SER A 211 6.76 -26.73 10.38
C SER A 211 7.75 -25.60 10.68
N ALA A 212 7.54 -24.87 11.77
CA ALA A 212 8.43 -23.80 12.23
C ALA A 212 9.63 -24.35 13.02
N PHE A 213 10.40 -25.25 12.39
CA PHE A 213 11.47 -26.02 13.05
C PHE A 213 12.52 -25.15 13.75
N TRP A 214 12.80 -23.95 13.24
CA TRP A 214 13.73 -23.00 13.89
C TRP A 214 13.31 -22.62 15.30
N ARG A 215 12.00 -22.58 15.59
CA ARG A 215 11.50 -22.32 16.94
C ARG A 215 11.87 -23.43 17.92
N HIS A 216 11.89 -24.69 17.48
CA HIS A 216 12.31 -25.83 18.30
C HIS A 216 13.82 -25.77 18.63
N ASP A 217 14.61 -25.17 17.74
CA ASP A 217 16.03 -24.91 17.95
C ASP A 217 16.29 -23.67 18.83
N GLY A 218 15.24 -23.04 19.36
CA GLY A 218 15.31 -21.84 20.17
C GLY A 218 15.68 -20.57 19.39
N LEU A 219 15.47 -20.57 18.08
CA LEU A 219 15.65 -19.39 17.23
C LEU A 219 14.33 -18.66 17.04
N ALA A 220 14.40 -17.33 17.02
CA ALA A 220 13.22 -16.49 16.81
C ALA A 220 12.73 -16.45 15.35
N GLY A 221 13.42 -17.12 14.42
CA GLY A 221 13.24 -16.94 12.97
C GLY A 221 13.77 -15.59 12.46
N ALA A 222 14.50 -14.86 13.31
CA ALA A 222 15.12 -13.58 13.00
C ALA A 222 16.56 -13.76 12.52
N ALA A 223 16.95 -13.07 11.44
CA ALA A 223 18.34 -12.97 11.05
C ALA A 223 18.69 -11.67 10.32
N PHE A 224 19.95 -11.25 10.43
CA PHE A 224 20.51 -10.24 9.55
C PHE A 224 21.84 -10.73 8.96
N SER A 225 22.16 -10.31 7.74
CA SER A 225 23.28 -10.86 6.99
C SER A 225 24.05 -9.81 6.21
N ARG A 226 25.37 -9.92 6.23
CA ARG A 226 26.28 -9.15 5.36
C ARG A 226 26.63 -9.87 4.05
N THR A 227 26.09 -11.07 3.84
CA THR A 227 26.34 -11.89 2.64
C THR A 227 25.06 -12.49 2.09
N GLY A 228 25.07 -12.87 0.81
CA GLY A 228 23.88 -13.41 0.16
C GLY A 228 22.85 -12.33 -0.18
N PRO A 229 21.72 -12.74 -0.79
CA PRO A 229 20.70 -11.80 -1.25
C PRO A 229 19.83 -11.21 -0.14
N LEU A 230 19.53 -11.97 0.93
CA LEU A 230 18.62 -11.54 1.99
C LEU A 230 19.39 -10.79 3.08
N GLN A 231 19.02 -9.55 3.35
CA GLN A 231 19.70 -8.69 4.33
C GLN A 231 19.10 -8.83 5.74
N GLU A 232 17.78 -8.89 5.81
CA GLU A 232 17.00 -9.09 7.03
C GLU A 232 15.98 -10.20 6.76
N ILE A 233 15.80 -11.09 7.73
CA ILE A 233 14.93 -12.26 7.68
C ILE A 233 14.16 -12.33 8.99
N HIS A 234 12.87 -12.65 8.91
CA HIS A 234 11.97 -12.68 10.05
C HIS A 234 11.04 -13.90 9.98
N ASP A 235 10.52 -14.28 11.13
CA ASP A 235 9.46 -15.29 11.24
C ASP A 235 8.13 -14.72 10.71
N MET A 236 7.55 -15.37 9.70
CA MET A 236 6.21 -15.08 9.16
C MET A 236 5.17 -16.12 9.59
N SER A 237 5.49 -17.02 10.50
CA SER A 237 4.56 -18.07 10.86
C SER A 237 3.31 -17.53 11.54
N GLY A 238 2.17 -18.15 11.27
CA GLY A 238 0.90 -17.76 11.88
C GLY A 238 0.75 -18.26 13.32
N PRO A 239 -0.45 -18.09 13.92
CA PRO A 239 -0.74 -18.53 15.28
C PRO A 239 -0.42 -20.01 15.50
N GLY A 240 0.33 -20.31 16.56
CA GLY A 240 0.80 -21.66 16.86
C GLY A 240 1.95 -22.15 15.97
N GLY A 241 2.53 -21.29 15.13
CA GLY A 241 3.59 -21.67 14.19
C GLY A 241 3.09 -22.11 12.83
N GLU A 242 1.80 -21.92 12.53
CA GLU A 242 1.16 -22.40 11.29
C GLU A 242 0.43 -21.27 10.54
N PRO A 243 0.51 -21.16 9.20
CA PRO A 243 1.51 -21.81 8.36
C PRO A 243 2.93 -21.42 8.82
N ALA A 244 3.90 -22.32 8.70
CA ALA A 244 5.28 -22.04 9.08
C ALA A 244 6.03 -21.33 7.94
N ALA A 245 6.51 -20.12 8.16
CA ALA A 245 7.23 -19.40 7.11
C ALA A 245 8.32 -18.49 7.66
N LEU A 246 9.39 -18.35 6.88
CA LEU A 246 10.37 -17.28 7.02
C LEU A 246 10.20 -16.33 5.85
N PHE A 247 10.44 -15.05 6.06
CA PHE A 247 10.58 -14.13 4.95
C PHE A 247 11.81 -13.26 5.11
N GLY A 248 12.36 -12.79 3.99
CA GLY A 248 13.45 -11.83 4.01
C GLY A 248 13.39 -10.83 2.88
N PHE A 249 14.10 -9.73 3.09
CA PHE A 249 14.22 -8.65 2.12
C PHE A 249 15.54 -8.73 1.35
N ALA A 250 15.43 -8.57 0.04
CA ALA A 250 16.52 -8.29 -0.86
C ALA A 250 16.27 -6.96 -1.58
N HIS A 251 17.31 -6.39 -2.16
CA HIS A 251 17.17 -5.24 -3.05
C HIS A 251 16.98 -5.74 -4.50
N ALA A 252 16.08 -5.13 -5.27
CA ALA A 252 15.80 -5.51 -6.67
C ALA A 252 17.06 -5.68 -7.54
N ARG A 253 18.04 -4.78 -7.43
CA ARG A 253 19.35 -4.87 -8.10
C ARG A 253 20.15 -6.15 -7.86
N THR A 254 19.81 -6.91 -6.82
CA THR A 254 20.50 -8.18 -6.49
C THR A 254 19.89 -9.38 -7.21
N VAL A 255 18.69 -9.24 -7.77
CA VAL A 255 17.99 -10.28 -8.52
C VAL A 255 18.73 -10.53 -9.84
N ARG A 256 19.13 -11.79 -10.03
CA ARG A 256 19.88 -12.29 -11.18
C ARG A 256 19.60 -13.79 -11.32
N PRO A 257 19.93 -14.43 -12.47
CA PRO A 257 19.82 -15.88 -12.59
C PRO A 257 20.51 -16.58 -11.41
N GLY A 258 19.81 -17.52 -10.76
CA GLY A 258 20.31 -18.17 -9.54
C GLY A 258 19.86 -17.56 -8.21
N PHE A 259 19.08 -16.45 -8.23
CA PHE A 259 18.68 -15.72 -7.01
C PHE A 259 17.94 -16.59 -6.00
N GLU A 260 16.93 -17.36 -6.44
CA GLU A 260 16.14 -18.23 -5.56
C GLU A 260 16.97 -19.34 -4.92
N GLN A 261 17.90 -19.93 -5.68
CA GLN A 261 18.82 -20.93 -5.16
C GLN A 261 19.77 -20.31 -4.13
N ALA A 262 20.26 -19.09 -4.40
CA ALA A 262 21.12 -18.36 -3.46
C ALA A 262 20.39 -17.97 -2.17
N ALA A 263 19.12 -17.55 -2.25
CA ALA A 263 18.27 -17.23 -1.11
C ALA A 263 17.99 -18.48 -0.27
N THR A 264 17.58 -19.58 -0.90
CA THR A 264 17.32 -20.86 -0.22
C THR A 264 18.59 -21.42 0.43
N ALA A 265 19.74 -21.36 -0.24
CA ALA A 265 21.02 -21.77 0.33
C ALA A 265 21.45 -20.87 1.50
N GLN A 266 21.08 -19.58 1.48
CA GLN A 266 21.31 -18.68 2.61
C GLN A 266 20.46 -19.06 3.82
N LEU A 267 19.17 -19.34 3.61
CA LEU A 267 18.27 -19.82 4.67
C LEU A 267 18.82 -21.11 5.29
N ALA A 268 19.31 -22.06 4.47
CA ALA A 268 19.94 -23.29 4.95
C ALA A 268 21.16 -23.06 5.86
N ARG A 269 22.00 -22.08 5.52
CA ARG A 269 23.17 -21.72 6.36
C ARG A 269 22.75 -21.09 7.69
N LEU A 270 21.68 -20.30 7.70
CA LEU A 270 21.22 -19.56 8.88
C LEU A 270 20.40 -20.44 9.83
N PHE A 271 19.47 -21.23 9.30
CA PHE A 271 18.45 -21.95 10.09
C PHE A 271 18.59 -23.48 9.99
N GLY A 272 19.67 -23.98 9.38
CA GLY A 272 19.96 -25.40 9.25
C GLY A 272 19.39 -26.06 7.98
N PRO A 273 19.74 -27.34 7.72
CA PRO A 273 19.48 -27.99 6.43
C PRO A 273 18.01 -28.00 5.98
N ALA A 274 17.07 -28.10 6.92
CA ALA A 274 15.63 -28.09 6.62
C ALA A 274 15.19 -26.78 5.94
N ALA A 275 15.84 -25.65 6.25
CA ALA A 275 15.55 -24.37 5.63
C ALA A 275 15.95 -24.31 4.15
N GLY A 276 16.79 -25.23 3.69
CA GLY A 276 17.17 -25.38 2.29
C GLY A 276 16.15 -26.10 1.41
N SER A 277 15.00 -26.52 1.95
CA SER A 277 13.96 -27.24 1.21
C SER A 277 12.56 -26.72 1.57
N PRO A 278 12.23 -25.47 1.22
CA PRO A 278 10.89 -24.94 1.42
C PRO A 278 9.86 -25.71 0.58
N ALA A 279 8.66 -25.88 1.13
CA ALA A 279 7.52 -26.45 0.41
C ALA A 279 7.04 -25.51 -0.71
N ALA A 280 7.18 -24.20 -0.51
CA ALA A 280 6.99 -23.19 -1.53
C ALA A 280 7.91 -21.99 -1.28
N LEU A 281 8.42 -21.39 -2.35
CA LEU A 281 9.18 -20.14 -2.31
C LEU A 281 8.42 -19.11 -3.13
N HIS A 282 8.00 -18.01 -2.49
CA HIS A 282 7.37 -16.89 -3.16
C HIS A 282 8.37 -15.75 -3.24
N VAL A 283 8.55 -15.19 -4.43
CA VAL A 283 9.41 -14.03 -4.66
C VAL A 283 8.57 -12.91 -5.26
N GLN A 284 8.45 -11.80 -4.53
CA GLN A 284 7.76 -10.62 -5.00
C GLN A 284 8.78 -9.49 -5.20
N ASP A 285 9.07 -9.16 -6.45
CA ASP A 285 9.84 -7.96 -6.81
C ASP A 285 8.90 -6.77 -6.94
N TRP A 286 8.87 -5.91 -5.91
CA TRP A 286 8.01 -4.72 -5.91
C TRP A 286 8.47 -3.66 -6.90
N SER A 287 9.71 -3.73 -7.40
CA SER A 287 10.20 -2.79 -8.41
C SER A 287 9.68 -3.08 -9.81
N ALA A 288 9.27 -4.33 -10.05
CA ALA A 288 8.66 -4.76 -11.31
C ALA A 288 7.11 -4.62 -11.28
N GLU A 289 6.51 -4.31 -10.14
CA GLU A 289 5.06 -4.18 -9.99
C GLU A 289 4.53 -2.91 -10.65
N ARG A 290 3.96 -3.09 -11.85
CA ARG A 290 3.50 -2.03 -12.76
C ARG A 290 2.59 -0.99 -12.11
N TRP A 291 1.74 -1.42 -11.17
CA TRP A 291 0.70 -0.59 -10.56
C TRP A 291 1.04 -0.07 -9.16
N THR A 292 2.24 -0.36 -8.66
CA THR A 292 2.72 0.17 -7.38
C THR A 292 4.05 0.89 -7.48
N ALA A 293 4.85 0.64 -8.51
CA ALA A 293 6.16 1.25 -8.69
C ALA A 293 6.30 1.97 -10.04
N PRO A 294 6.84 3.21 -10.07
CA PRO A 294 7.27 3.82 -11.32
C PRO A 294 8.50 3.10 -11.89
N SER A 295 8.74 3.22 -13.20
CA SER A 295 9.91 2.67 -13.89
C SER A 295 11.25 3.12 -13.30
N THR A 296 11.28 4.28 -12.64
CA THR A 296 12.48 4.87 -12.00
C THR A 296 12.60 4.55 -10.52
N VAL A 297 11.76 3.68 -9.94
CA VAL A 297 11.65 3.48 -8.49
C VAL A 297 12.98 3.17 -7.79
N GLN A 298 13.90 2.46 -8.44
CA GLN A 298 15.21 2.12 -7.88
C GLN A 298 16.15 3.33 -7.72
N GLN A 299 15.82 4.47 -8.32
CA GLN A 299 16.58 5.72 -8.25
C GLN A 299 16.02 6.68 -7.18
N LEU A 300 14.84 6.37 -6.62
CA LEU A 300 14.15 7.22 -5.66
C LEU A 300 14.48 6.78 -4.24
N ALA A 301 15.31 7.56 -3.54
CA ALA A 301 15.80 7.21 -2.20
C ALA A 301 15.73 8.36 -1.17
N ASP A 302 15.21 9.54 -1.54
CA ASP A 302 15.05 10.66 -0.62
C ASP A 302 13.74 10.56 0.16
N TYR A 303 13.74 9.76 1.21
CA TYR A 303 12.57 9.57 2.08
C TYR A 303 12.23 10.79 2.93
N SER A 304 13.06 11.85 2.95
CA SER A 304 12.72 13.11 3.62
C SER A 304 11.56 13.86 2.95
N LEU A 305 11.22 13.47 1.72
CA LEU A 305 10.08 14.02 0.97
C LEU A 305 8.72 13.49 1.45
N PHE A 306 8.70 12.45 2.28
CA PHE A 306 7.46 11.90 2.82
C PHE A 306 6.74 12.95 3.68
N GLY A 307 5.43 13.07 3.48
CA GLY A 307 4.60 14.03 4.21
C GLY A 307 4.86 15.50 3.87
N HIS A 308 5.58 15.79 2.78
CA HIS A 308 5.91 17.17 2.41
C HIS A 308 4.64 18.07 2.37
N PRO A 309 4.65 19.29 2.97
CA PRO A 309 3.45 20.11 3.18
C PRO A 309 2.62 20.43 1.92
N ARG A 310 3.25 20.45 0.75
CA ARG A 310 2.56 20.62 -0.55
C ARG A 310 1.51 19.55 -0.81
N TYR A 311 1.70 18.31 -0.35
CA TYR A 311 0.70 17.27 -0.53
C TYR A 311 -0.59 17.52 0.27
N GLN A 312 -0.54 18.44 1.25
CA GLN A 312 -1.69 18.75 2.08
C GLN A 312 -2.57 19.81 1.44
N ARG A 313 -2.12 20.40 0.32
CA ARG A 313 -2.85 21.39 -0.45
C ARG A 313 -3.45 20.70 -1.69
N PRO A 314 -4.76 20.84 -1.93
CA PRO A 314 -5.34 20.30 -3.15
C PRO A 314 -4.82 21.04 -4.40
N ALA A 315 -4.73 20.32 -5.51
CA ALA A 315 -4.40 20.85 -6.82
C ALA A 315 -5.68 21.06 -7.66
N LEU A 316 -5.53 21.58 -8.89
CA LEU A 316 -6.64 21.81 -9.83
C LEU A 316 -7.81 22.58 -9.19
N ASN A 317 -7.52 23.78 -8.69
CA ASN A 317 -8.50 24.67 -8.04
C ASN A 317 -9.24 24.02 -6.85
N GLY A 318 -8.54 23.21 -6.07
CA GLY A 318 -9.13 22.60 -4.88
C GLY A 318 -9.78 21.24 -5.11
N ARG A 319 -9.73 20.69 -6.33
CA ARG A 319 -10.52 19.50 -6.71
C ARG A 319 -9.74 18.20 -6.73
N LEU A 320 -8.42 18.26 -6.76
CA LEU A 320 -7.55 17.08 -6.78
C LEU A 320 -6.79 16.95 -5.46
N HIS A 321 -7.06 15.88 -4.71
CA HIS A 321 -6.44 15.61 -3.42
C HIS A 321 -5.49 14.41 -3.48
N TRP A 322 -4.42 14.44 -2.69
CA TRP A 322 -3.51 13.30 -2.54
C TRP A 322 -3.90 12.44 -1.35
N ALA A 323 -3.83 11.12 -1.48
CA ALA A 323 -4.10 10.15 -0.42
C ALA A 323 -3.22 8.89 -0.61
N SER A 324 -1.91 9.02 -0.40
CA SER A 324 -1.01 7.88 -0.36
C SER A 324 -0.26 7.88 0.96
N THR A 325 0.31 6.75 1.38
CA THR A 325 1.08 6.73 2.62
C THR A 325 2.28 7.67 2.57
N GLU A 326 2.87 7.86 1.39
CA GLU A 326 3.95 8.83 1.12
C GLU A 326 3.54 10.29 1.42
N THR A 327 2.24 10.60 1.39
CA THR A 327 1.73 11.95 1.64
C THR A 327 1.26 12.17 3.07
N ALA A 328 1.34 11.16 3.92
CA ALA A 328 1.03 11.30 5.34
C ALA A 328 2.15 12.07 6.04
N THR A 329 1.79 12.99 6.94
CA THR A 329 2.77 13.72 7.79
C THR A 329 3.22 12.91 8.99
N ASP A 330 2.60 11.75 9.21
CA ASP A 330 2.89 10.85 10.31
C ASP A 330 2.73 9.41 9.83
N HIS A 331 3.53 8.49 10.36
CA HIS A 331 3.60 7.09 9.97
C HIS A 331 3.68 6.85 8.44
N ALA A 332 4.37 7.75 7.72
CA ALA A 332 4.50 7.67 6.27
C ALA A 332 5.28 6.42 5.85
N GLY A 333 4.75 5.69 4.86
CA GLY A 333 5.24 4.38 4.46
C GLY A 333 4.47 3.21 5.10
N HIS A 334 3.76 3.44 6.21
CA HIS A 334 3.01 2.39 6.90
C HIS A 334 1.54 2.33 6.45
N ILE A 335 0.82 1.30 6.90
CA ILE A 335 -0.64 1.19 6.73
C ILE A 335 -1.32 2.37 7.44
N GLU A 336 -0.86 2.70 8.65
CA GLU A 336 -1.34 3.85 9.44
C GLU A 336 -1.31 5.17 8.65
N GLY A 337 -0.17 5.49 8.02
CA GLY A 337 -0.05 6.66 7.16
C GLY A 337 -0.99 6.63 5.95
N ALA A 338 -1.25 5.45 5.38
CA ALA A 338 -2.22 5.30 4.29
C ALA A 338 -3.64 5.65 4.75
N LEU A 339 -4.05 5.20 5.94
CA LEU A 339 -5.36 5.52 6.53
C LEU A 339 -5.45 7.00 6.91
N ALA A 340 -4.39 7.56 7.50
CA ALA A 340 -4.34 8.96 7.89
C ALA A 340 -4.46 9.92 6.69
N SER A 341 -3.74 9.65 5.59
CA SER A 341 -3.81 10.48 4.39
C SER A 341 -5.15 10.35 3.65
N ALA A 342 -5.77 9.17 3.69
CA ALA A 342 -7.12 8.92 3.17
C ALA A 342 -8.16 9.78 3.87
N GLU A 343 -8.21 9.71 5.19
CA GLU A 343 -9.17 10.48 5.97
C GLU A 343 -8.96 11.98 5.84
N ARG A 344 -7.70 12.43 5.76
CA ARG A 344 -7.40 13.85 5.49
C ARG A 344 -8.02 14.27 4.16
N ALA A 345 -7.80 13.50 3.09
CA ALA A 345 -8.36 13.81 1.77
C ALA A 345 -9.89 13.79 1.78
N ALA A 346 -10.50 12.76 2.39
CA ALA A 346 -11.94 12.65 2.53
C ALA A 346 -12.55 13.82 3.31
N ARG A 347 -11.96 14.19 4.47
CA ARG A 347 -12.41 15.36 5.25
C ARG A 347 -12.30 16.66 4.46
N ALA A 348 -11.23 16.84 3.68
CA ALA A 348 -11.07 18.04 2.87
C ALA A 348 -12.15 18.15 1.79
N VAL A 349 -12.52 17.04 1.15
CA VAL A 349 -13.63 16.97 0.18
C VAL A 349 -14.97 17.26 0.88
N LEU A 350 -15.22 16.69 2.05
CA LEU A 350 -16.48 16.90 2.78
C LEU A 350 -16.63 18.32 3.33
N ALA A 351 -15.53 19.00 3.63
CA ALA A 351 -15.51 20.38 4.11
C ALA A 351 -15.55 21.42 2.98
N ALA A 352 -15.36 21.01 1.73
CA ALA A 352 -15.46 21.91 0.60
C ALA A 352 -16.91 22.39 0.46
N PRO A 353 -17.16 23.69 0.26
CA PRO A 353 -18.50 24.18 -0.03
C PRO A 353 -19.02 23.44 -1.27
N ALA A 354 -20.20 22.84 -1.20
CA ALA A 354 -20.92 22.49 -2.43
C ALA A 354 -21.08 23.81 -3.19
N ASP A 355 -20.60 23.87 -4.43
CA ASP A 355 -20.86 25.02 -5.29
C ASP A 355 -22.38 25.27 -5.25
N LEU A 356 -22.79 26.34 -4.56
CA LEU A 356 -24.17 26.78 -4.58
C LEU A 356 -24.46 27.04 -6.05
N ASN A 357 -25.33 26.23 -6.65
CA ASN A 357 -25.92 26.52 -7.95
C ASN A 357 -26.34 27.99 -7.93
N ASP A 358 -25.60 28.83 -8.66
CA ASP A 358 -25.94 30.23 -8.86
C ASP A 358 -27.06 30.29 -9.90
N THR A 359 -28.23 29.83 -9.46
CA THR A 359 -29.53 30.03 -10.08
C THR A 359 -30.44 30.69 -9.05
N ALA A 360 -30.01 31.81 -8.47
CA ALA A 360 -30.91 32.70 -7.73
C ALA A 360 -30.34 34.12 -7.51
N LEU A 361 -29.83 34.81 -8.53
CA LEU A 361 -29.69 36.27 -8.50
C LEU A 361 -30.05 36.88 -9.86
N ASP A 362 -31.29 36.67 -10.26
CA ASP A 362 -31.98 37.62 -11.14
C ASP A 362 -33.24 38.12 -10.42
N VAL A 363 -33.51 39.41 -10.60
CA VAL A 363 -34.62 40.20 -10.05
C VAL A 363 -34.42 40.70 -8.61
N ILE A 364 -33.82 41.90 -8.47
CA ILE A 364 -34.52 43.16 -8.15
C ILE A 364 -33.51 44.29 -8.40
N ALA A 365 -33.65 44.99 -9.52
CA ALA A 365 -33.17 46.36 -9.65
C ALA A 365 -34.34 47.29 -9.29
N PRO A 366 -34.22 48.19 -8.29
CA PRO A 366 -35.13 49.31 -8.19
C PRO A 366 -34.67 50.43 -9.11
N ASN A 367 -35.54 50.81 -10.04
CA ASN A 367 -35.50 52.10 -10.72
C ASN A 367 -35.21 53.23 -9.72
N ARG A 368 -34.20 54.05 -10.01
CA ARG A 368 -34.23 55.50 -9.84
C ARG A 368 -33.13 56.18 -10.64
#